data_AF-A0A5C5YED4-F1
#
_entry.id   AF-A0A5C5YED4-F1
#
_cell.length_a   1.000
_cell.length_b   1.000
_cell.length_c   1.000
_cell.angle_alpha   90.00
_cell.angle_beta   90.00
_cell.angle_gamma   90.00
#
_symmetry.space_group_name_H-M   'P 1'
#
loop_
_entity.id
_entity.type
_entity.pdbx_description
1 polymer ?
#
loop_
_entity_poly.entity_id
_entity_poly.type
_entity_poly.pdbx_seq_one_letter_code
_entity_poly.pdbx_strand_id
1 'polypeptide(L)'
;MKDTSPYFTPPSGHKQDLTDGALLRRVRLVTALIIPLAIVGGVFMTVIGMMRSFDALAKAESVEPSQLAGDISTSLSIGAISIPIAIVAFAIWLWATLRLRKIERAATNGLIE
;
A
#
# COMPACT_ATOMS: atom_id res chain seq x y z
N MET A 1 -30.88 42.96 -34.02
CA MET A 1 -29.74 42.96 -33.07
C MET A 1 -29.60 41.54 -32.58
N LYS A 2 -28.52 40.85 -32.92
CA LYS A 2 -28.31 39.41 -32.64
C LYS A 2 -28.02 39.23 -31.16
N ASP A 3 -28.86 38.49 -30.48
CA ASP A 3 -28.62 38.02 -29.11
C ASP A 3 -27.70 36.79 -29.20
N THR A 4 -26.40 37.03 -29.04
CA THR A 4 -25.37 35.98 -28.94
C THR A 4 -24.86 35.97 -27.51
N SER A 5 -25.57 35.26 -26.64
CA SER A 5 -25.03 34.83 -25.35
C SER A 5 -24.45 33.41 -25.54
N PRO A 6 -23.12 33.25 -25.66
CA PRO A 6 -22.53 31.93 -25.77
C PRO A 6 -22.37 31.37 -24.36
N TYR A 7 -23.21 30.40 -24.04
CA TYR A 7 -22.97 29.33 -23.07
C TYR A 7 -21.80 29.57 -22.10
N PHE A 8 -22.08 30.23 -20.97
CA PHE A 8 -21.30 30.00 -19.76
C PHE A 8 -21.62 28.58 -19.29
N THR A 9 -20.87 27.60 -19.81
CA THR A 9 -20.84 26.27 -19.21
C THR A 9 -20.15 26.41 -17.86
N PRO A 10 -20.84 26.16 -16.73
CA PRO A 10 -20.17 26.16 -15.45
C PRO A 10 -19.05 25.10 -15.51
N PRO A 11 -17.84 25.38 -15.00
CA PRO A 11 -16.74 24.44 -15.07
C PRO A 11 -17.14 23.17 -14.32
N SER A 12 -17.40 22.11 -15.07
CA SER A 12 -17.71 20.76 -14.56
C SER A 12 -16.56 20.14 -13.76
N GLY A 13 -15.41 20.84 -13.65
CA GLY A 13 -14.25 20.41 -12.87
C GLY A 13 -14.43 20.50 -11.35
N HIS A 14 -15.29 21.39 -10.83
CA HIS A 14 -15.30 21.63 -9.38
C HIS A 14 -15.83 20.43 -8.57
N LYS A 15 -16.82 19.70 -9.10
CA LYS A 15 -17.30 18.45 -8.48
C LYS A 15 -16.30 17.31 -8.64
N GLN A 16 -15.60 17.27 -9.76
CA GLN A 16 -14.65 16.21 -10.12
C GLN A 16 -13.38 16.29 -9.26
N ASP A 17 -12.85 17.49 -9.04
CA ASP A 17 -11.68 17.76 -8.18
C ASP A 17 -11.97 17.44 -6.70
N LEU A 18 -13.18 17.73 -6.22
CA LEU A 18 -13.61 17.39 -4.86
C LEU A 18 -13.70 15.86 -4.66
N THR A 19 -14.26 15.14 -5.63
CA THR A 19 -14.30 13.67 -5.59
C THR A 19 -12.92 13.03 -5.70
N ASP A 20 -12.05 13.59 -6.53
CA ASP A 20 -10.68 13.09 -6.72
C ASP A 20 -9.83 13.28 -5.46
N GLY A 21 -9.97 14.42 -4.78
CA GLY A 21 -9.32 14.66 -3.48
C GLY A 21 -9.77 13.68 -2.39
N ALA A 22 -11.08 13.39 -2.32
CA ALA A 22 -11.63 12.41 -1.38
C ALA A 22 -11.16 10.98 -1.68
N LEU A 23 -11.12 10.60 -2.96
CA LEU A 23 -10.62 9.30 -3.41
C LEU A 23 -9.13 9.13 -3.08
N LEU A 24 -8.29 10.11 -3.41
CA LEU A 24 -6.85 10.08 -3.12
C LEU A 24 -6.58 10.00 -1.62
N ARG A 25 -7.38 10.68 -0.79
CA ARG A 25 -7.27 10.59 0.68
C ARG A 25 -7.63 9.19 1.20
N ARG A 26 -8.67 8.55 0.65
CA ARG A 26 -9.04 7.17 0.97
C ARG A 26 -7.96 6.19 0.52
N VAL A 27 -7.47 6.30 -0.71
CA VAL A 27 -6.38 5.47 -1.24
C VAL A 27 -5.13 5.61 -0.37
N ARG A 28 -4.77 6.84 0.03
CA ARG A 28 -3.64 7.09 0.94
C ARG A 28 -3.82 6.41 2.30
N LEU A 29 -5.00 6.49 2.90
CA LEU A 29 -5.27 5.85 4.20
C LEU A 29 -5.23 4.33 4.11
N VAL A 30 -5.84 3.76 3.07
CA VAL A 30 -5.88 2.32 2.83
C VAL A 30 -4.49 1.78 2.57
N THR A 31 -3.71 2.40 1.68
CA THR A 31 -2.32 1.97 1.42
C THR A 31 -1.42 2.18 2.64
N ALA A 32 -1.60 3.25 3.41
CA ALA A 32 -0.86 3.46 4.66
C ALA A 32 -1.10 2.37 5.71
N LEU A 33 -2.29 1.75 5.72
CA LEU A 33 -2.59 0.61 6.57
C LEU A 33 -2.05 -0.70 6.01
N ILE A 34 -2.11 -0.90 4.70
CA ILE A 34 -1.66 -2.14 4.04
C ILE A 34 -0.15 -2.36 4.20
N ILE A 35 0.67 -1.30 4.11
CA ILE A 35 2.13 -1.41 4.20
C ILE A 35 2.61 -2.05 5.52
N PRO A 36 2.25 -1.53 6.71
CA PRO A 36 2.67 -2.15 7.97
C PRO A 36 2.02 -3.53 8.17
N LEU A 37 0.79 -3.75 7.72
CA LEU A 37 0.14 -5.06 7.78
C LEU A 37 0.88 -6.12 6.93
N ALA A 38 1.32 -5.76 5.73
CA ALA A 38 2.07 -6.65 4.86
C ALA A 38 3.45 -6.98 5.45
N ILE A 39 4.16 -5.97 5.98
CA ILE A 39 5.48 -6.17 6.59
C ILE A 39 5.37 -6.98 7.88
N VAL A 40 4.50 -6.57 8.81
CA VAL A 40 4.32 -7.26 10.09
C VAL A 40 3.73 -8.65 9.87
N GLY A 41 2.80 -8.82 8.94
CA GLY A 41 2.25 -10.12 8.56
C GLY A 41 3.29 -11.06 7.95
N GLY A 42 4.17 -10.54 7.10
CA GLY A 42 5.30 -11.29 6.54
C GLY A 42 6.26 -11.77 7.63
N VAL A 43 6.67 -10.88 8.53
CA VAL A 43 7.52 -11.23 9.67
C VAL A 43 6.83 -12.26 10.57
N PHE A 44 5.56 -12.05 10.91
CA PHE A 44 4.78 -12.97 11.74
C PHE A 44 4.72 -14.38 11.14
N MET A 45 4.50 -14.49 9.82
CA MET A 45 4.53 -15.78 9.12
C MET A 45 5.90 -16.46 9.17
N THR A 46 6.99 -15.72 9.00
CA THR A 46 8.34 -16.29 9.11
C THR A 46 8.64 -16.81 10.51
N VAL A 47 8.16 -16.10 11.55
CA VAL A 47 8.32 -16.52 12.95
C VAL A 47 7.53 -17.79 13.25
N ILE A 48 6.27 -17.90 12.78
CA ILE A 48 5.49 -19.14 12.91
C ILE A 48 6.18 -20.31 12.20
N GLY A 49 6.73 -20.08 11.01
CA GLY A 49 7.47 -21.08 10.26
C GLY A 49 8.67 -21.61 11.05
N MET A 50 9.50 -20.71 11.59
CA MET A 50 10.64 -21.10 12.42
C MET A 50 10.22 -21.77 13.74
N MET A 51 9.17 -21.29 14.42
CA MET A 51 8.66 -21.94 15.63
C MET A 51 8.24 -23.38 15.38
N ARG A 52 7.63 -23.67 14.23
CA ARG A 52 7.27 -25.05 13.84
C ARG A 52 8.48 -25.93 13.60
N SER A 53 9.52 -25.42 12.94
CA SER A 53 10.77 -26.17 12.74
C SER A 53 11.48 -26.47 14.07
N PHE A 54 11.47 -25.54 15.02
CA PHE A 54 12.01 -25.77 16.36
C PHE A 54 11.16 -26.72 17.20
N ASP A 55 9.83 -26.67 17.10
CA ASP A 55 8.94 -27.64 17.75
C ASP A 55 9.11 -29.06 17.18
N ALA A 56 9.36 -29.19 15.87
CA ALA A 56 9.70 -30.46 15.23
C ALA A 56 11.05 -31.01 15.72
N LEU A 57 12.07 -30.15 15.89
CA LEU A 57 13.35 -30.51 16.51
C LEU A 57 13.20 -30.94 17.98
N ALA A 58 12.32 -30.28 18.74
CA ALA A 58 12.12 -30.61 20.16
C ALA A 58 11.37 -31.94 20.35
N LYS A 59 10.57 -32.36 19.39
CA LYS A 59 9.76 -33.60 19.44
C LYS A 59 10.46 -34.82 18.83
N ALA A 60 11.44 -34.63 17.96
CA ALA A 60 12.15 -35.71 17.30
C ALA A 60 13.61 -35.78 17.78
N GLU A 61 13.97 -36.89 18.42
CA GLU A 61 15.31 -37.16 18.98
C GLU A 61 16.41 -37.25 17.89
N SER A 62 16.03 -37.38 16.61
CA SER A 62 16.92 -37.33 15.45
C SER A 62 16.16 -36.80 14.21
N VAL A 63 16.32 -35.50 13.89
CA VAL A 63 15.74 -34.89 12.68
C VAL A 63 16.71 -35.03 11.52
N GLU A 64 16.25 -35.56 10.39
CA GLU A 64 17.04 -35.64 9.17
C GLU A 64 17.28 -34.21 8.61
N PRO A 65 18.53 -33.78 8.33
CA PRO A 65 18.85 -32.41 7.90
C PRO A 65 18.11 -31.92 6.64
N SER A 66 17.68 -32.87 5.81
CA SER A 66 16.88 -32.67 4.59
C SER A 66 15.52 -32.02 4.88
N GLN A 67 14.83 -32.45 5.95
CA GLN A 67 13.53 -31.93 6.36
C GLN A 67 13.65 -30.53 6.94
N LEU A 68 14.69 -30.31 7.76
CA LEU A 68 14.93 -29.00 8.38
C LEU A 68 15.23 -27.91 7.34
N ALA A 69 15.99 -28.26 6.29
CA ALA A 69 16.26 -27.34 5.19
C ALA A 69 14.99 -26.99 4.39
N GLY A 70 14.06 -27.94 4.23
CA GLY A 70 12.78 -27.72 3.57
C GLY A 70 11.88 -26.71 4.28
N ASP A 71 11.77 -26.81 5.60
CA ASP A 71 10.92 -25.89 6.39
C ASP A 71 11.50 -24.47 6.45
N ILE A 72 12.83 -24.35 6.52
CA ILE A 72 13.54 -23.06 6.45
C ILE A 72 13.35 -22.43 5.07
N SER A 73 13.52 -23.21 3.99
CA SER A 73 13.27 -22.75 2.62
C SER A 73 11.85 -22.21 2.46
N THR A 74 10.86 -22.93 3.01
CA THR A 74 9.45 -22.54 2.92
C THR A 74 9.19 -21.20 3.63
N SER A 75 9.80 -21.01 4.80
CA SER A 75 9.72 -19.75 5.55
C SER A 75 10.36 -18.57 4.80
N LEU A 76 11.52 -18.79 4.18
CA LEU A 76 12.18 -17.78 3.34
C LEU A 76 11.38 -17.43 2.08
N SER A 77 10.72 -18.40 1.45
CA SER A 77 9.84 -18.15 0.30
C SER A 77 8.66 -17.25 0.65
N ILE A 78 8.09 -17.39 1.86
CA ILE A 78 7.00 -16.52 2.32
C ILE A 78 7.50 -15.08 2.51
N GLY A 79 8.69 -14.90 3.07
CA GLY A 79 9.35 -13.60 3.17
C GLY A 79 9.56 -12.95 1.79
N ALA A 80 10.03 -13.73 0.82
CA ALA A 80 10.26 -13.29 -0.55
C ALA A 80 8.98 -12.80 -1.27
N ILE A 81 7.80 -13.32 -0.91
CA ILE A 81 6.50 -12.88 -1.48
C ILE A 81 5.98 -11.61 -0.80
N SER A 82 6.21 -11.46 0.50
CA SER A 82 5.71 -10.31 1.27
C SER A 82 6.37 -8.98 0.88
N ILE A 83 7.67 -9.01 0.53
CA ILE A 83 8.46 -7.82 0.19
C ILE A 83 7.93 -7.11 -1.09
N PRO A 84 7.71 -7.80 -2.22
CA PRO A 84 7.11 -7.21 -3.42
C PRO A 84 5.76 -6.53 -3.15
N ILE A 85 4.90 -7.18 -2.35
CA ILE A 85 3.58 -6.63 -2.00
C ILE A 85 3.72 -5.31 -1.23
N ALA A 86 4.64 -5.26 -0.26
CA ALA A 86 4.93 -4.04 0.49
C ALA A 86 5.49 -2.91 -0.39
N ILE A 87 6.40 -3.23 -1.32
CA ILE A 87 6.99 -2.27 -2.25
C ILE A 87 5.93 -1.64 -3.15
N VAL A 88 5.05 -2.45 -3.74
CA VAL A 88 3.98 -1.96 -4.62
C VAL A 88 3.01 -1.06 -3.84
N ALA A 89 2.60 -1.46 -2.64
CA ALA A 89 1.73 -0.65 -1.79
C ALA A 89 2.38 0.69 -1.42
N PHE A 90 3.67 0.70 -1.12
CA PHE A 90 4.43 1.91 -0.82
C PHE A 90 4.53 2.86 -2.02
N ALA A 91 4.76 2.33 -3.22
CA ALA A 91 4.81 3.14 -4.44
C ALA A 91 3.48 3.86 -4.71
N ILE A 92 2.35 3.15 -4.54
CA ILE A 92 1.00 3.72 -4.70
C ILE A 92 0.74 4.82 -3.65
N TRP A 93 1.13 4.56 -2.40
CA TRP A 93 0.99 5.54 -1.31
C TRP A 93 1.78 6.82 -1.57
N LEU A 94 3.03 6.68 -2.02
CA LEU A 94 3.90 7.81 -2.34
C LEU A 94 3.31 8.64 -3.48
N TRP A 95 2.85 7.98 -4.55
CA TRP A 95 2.21 8.65 -5.68
C TRP A 95 0.95 9.42 -5.25
N ALA A 96 0.05 8.80 -4.48
CA ALA A 96 -1.16 9.45 -3.97
C ALA A 96 -0.84 10.66 -3.08
N THR A 97 0.18 10.54 -2.23
CA THR A 97 0.62 11.61 -1.34
C THR A 97 1.21 12.80 -2.12
N LEU A 98 2.03 12.53 -3.14
CA LEU A 98 2.58 13.58 -3.99
C LEU A 98 1.49 14.28 -4.80
N ARG A 99 0.47 13.55 -5.28
CA ARG A 99 -0.65 14.14 -6.03
C ARG A 99 -1.54 15.00 -5.13
N LEU A 100 -1.84 14.55 -3.92
CA LEU A 100 -2.62 15.33 -2.95
C LEU A 100 -1.91 16.64 -2.58
N ARG A 101 -0.59 16.60 -2.37
CA ARG A 101 0.24 17.79 -2.11
C ARG A 101 0.24 18.80 -3.26
N LYS A 102 0.14 18.34 -4.52
CA LYS A 102 0.04 19.24 -5.68
C LYS A 102 -1.31 19.97 -5.70
N ILE A 103 -2.40 19.25 -5.40
CA ILE A 103 -3.75 19.83 -5.34
C ILE A 103 -3.86 20.83 -4.19
N GLU A 104 -3.35 20.48 -2.99
CA GLU A 104 -3.32 21.39 -1.84
C GLU A 104 -2.52 22.67 -2.14
N ARG A 105 -1.35 22.56 -2.77
CA ARG A 105 -0.55 23.74 -3.15
C ARG A 105 -1.25 24.64 -4.18
N ALA A 106 -1.94 24.05 -5.17
CA ALA A 106 -2.70 24.81 -6.15
C ALA A 106 -3.88 25.55 -5.49
N ALA A 107 -4.57 24.91 -4.55
CA ALA A 107 -5.63 25.53 -3.77
C ALA A 107 -5.11 26.67 -2.88
N THR A 108 -3.97 26.49 -2.19
CA THR A 108 -3.38 27.55 -1.35
C THR A 108 -2.93 28.76 -2.18
N ASN A 109 -2.31 28.54 -3.34
CA ASN A 109 -1.85 29.65 -4.18
C ASN A 109 -3.02 30.46 -4.76
N GLY A 110 -4.14 29.81 -5.11
CA GLY A 110 -5.34 30.49 -5.61
C GLY A 110 -6.17 31.22 -4.53
N LEU A 111 -5.81 31.09 -3.24
CA LEU A 111 -6.41 31.86 -2.15
C LEU A 111 -5.59 33.11 -1.78
N ILE A 112 -4.40 33.28 -2.38
CA ILE A 112 -3.46 34.38 -2.09
C ILE A 112 -3.47 35.43 -3.21
N GLU A 113 -4.12 35.16 -4.35
CA GLU A 113 -4.49 36.16 -5.38
C GLU A 113 -5.89 36.73 -5.12
#